data_AF-A0A1Y4R9M5-F1
#
_entry.id   AF-A0A1Y4R9M5-F1
#
_cell.length_a   1.000
_cell.length_b   1.000
_cell.length_c   1.000
_cell.angle_alpha   90.00
_cell.angle_beta   90.00
_cell.angle_gamma   90.00
#
_symmetry.space_group_name_H-M   'P 1'
#
loop_
_entity.id
_entity.type
_entity.pdbx_description
1 polymer ?
#
loop_
_entity_poly.entity_id
_entity_poly.type
_entity_poly.pdbx_seq_one_letter_code
_entity_poly.pdbx_strand_id
1 'polypeptide(L)' 'MLQNYITLKEFCDLTKISPSTAYRMIRNGTLPAVKLAGTRNWKVPSQFVPDYDSKRMQILSNF' A
#
# COMPACT_ATOMS: atom_id res chain seq x y z
N MET A 1 16.39 -6.24 7.77
CA MET A 1 14.96 -5.88 7.91
C MET A 1 14.24 -6.31 6.63
N LEU A 2 13.26 -7.19 6.73
CA LEU A 2 12.42 -7.58 5.59
C LEU A 2 11.48 -6.40 5.27
N GLN A 3 11.63 -5.78 4.11
CA GLN A 3 10.65 -4.81 3.61
C GLN A 3 9.42 -5.56 3.14
N ASN A 4 8.31 -5.42 3.87
CA ASN A 4 7.02 -5.92 3.43
C ASN A 4 6.36 -4.89 2.52
N TYR A 5 5.71 -5.38 1.47
CA TYR A 5 4.97 -4.57 0.50
C TYR A 5 3.51 -4.98 0.54
N ILE A 6 2.63 -3.99 0.48
CA ILE A 6 1.19 -4.18 0.32
C ILE A 6 0.74 -3.58 -1.01
N THR A 7 -0.44 -3.97 -1.47
CA THR A 7 -1.06 -3.32 -2.64
C THR A 7 -1.50 -1.90 -2.31
N LEU A 8 -1.58 -1.04 -3.32
CA LEU A 8 -2.15 0.30 -3.18
C LEU A 8 -3.61 0.26 -2.70
N LYS A 9 -4.36 -0.79 -3.06
CA LYS A 9 -5.72 -0.99 -2.57
C LYS A 9 -5.73 -1.19 -1.06
N GLU A 10 -4.93 -2.12 -0.55
CA GLU A 10 -4.79 -2.35 0.89
C GLU A 10 -4.32 -1.09 1.61
N PHE A 11 -3.36 -0.36 1.04
CA PHE A 11 -2.94 0.93 1.59
C PHE A 11 -4.11 1.89 1.75
N CYS A 12 -4.97 2.05 0.74
CA CYS A 12 -6.15 2.92 0.80
C CYS A 12 -7.15 2.44 1.86
N ASP A 13 -7.41 1.13 1.90
CA ASP A 13 -8.36 0.53 2.83
C ASP A 13 -7.94 0.74 4.31
N LEU A 14 -6.64 0.70 4.58
CA LEU A 14 -6.03 0.86 5.91
C LEU A 14 -5.91 2.32 6.33
N THR A 15 -5.39 3.17 5.46
CA THR A 15 -5.15 4.59 5.77
C THR A 15 -6.39 5.45 5.63
N LYS A 16 -7.48 4.90 5.07
CA LYS A 16 -8.69 5.64 4.67
C LYS A 16 -8.41 6.76 3.66
N ILE A 17 -7.25 6.74 3.02
CA ILE A 17 -6.90 7.64 1.92
C ILE A 17 -7.62 7.16 0.66
N SER A 18 -8.28 8.09 -0.03
CA SER A 18 -8.94 7.75 -1.29
C SER A 18 -7.92 7.33 -2.37
N PRO A 19 -8.27 6.42 -3.30
CA PRO A 19 -7.37 6.01 -4.37
C PRO A 19 -6.83 7.17 -5.19
N SER A 20 -7.67 8.18 -5.48
CA SER A 20 -7.28 9.37 -6.24
C SER A 20 -6.20 10.20 -5.51
N THR A 21 -6.29 10.29 -4.19
CA THR A 21 -5.27 10.94 -3.36
C THR A 21 -4.00 10.11 -3.31
N ALA A 22 -4.09 8.79 -3.12
CA ALA A 22 -2.93 7.91 -3.12
C ALA A 22 -2.17 7.95 -4.47
N TYR A 23 -2.88 7.95 -5.60
CA TYR A 23 -2.27 8.15 -6.92
C TYR A 23 -1.60 9.52 -7.09
N ARG A 24 -2.19 10.59 -6.52
CA ARG A 24 -1.57 11.92 -6.51
C ARG A 24 -0.27 11.91 -5.69
N MET A 25 -0.28 11.24 -4.53
CA MET A 25 0.90 11.07 -3.67
C MET A 25 2.02 10.25 -4.33
N ILE A 26 1.67 9.27 -5.16
CA ILE A 26 2.68 8.55 -5.96
C ILE A 26 3.25 9.48 -7.02
N ARG A 27 2.39 10.20 -7.75
CA ARG A 27 2.81 11.07 -8.86
C ARG A 27 3.67 12.26 -8.40
N ASN A 28 3.43 12.79 -7.22
CA ASN A 28 4.21 13.90 -6.65
C ASN A 28 5.40 13.44 -5.78
N GLY A 29 5.62 12.12 -5.65
CA GLY A 29 6.74 11.55 -4.89
C GLY A 29 6.56 11.51 -3.37
N THR A 30 5.40 11.85 -2.82
CA THR A 30 5.13 11.80 -1.37
C THR A 30 4.93 10.36 -0.86
N LEU A 31 4.44 9.45 -1.72
CA LEU A 31 4.25 8.04 -1.38
C LEU A 31 5.15 7.18 -2.29
N PRO A 32 6.18 6.51 -1.76
CA PRO A 32 6.96 5.60 -2.57
C PRO A 32 6.11 4.39 -2.95
N ALA A 33 6.09 4.07 -4.24
CA ALA A 33 5.39 2.92 -4.76
C ALA A 33 6.13 2.33 -5.97
N VAL A 34 6.08 1.01 -6.08
CA VAL A 34 6.64 0.26 -7.20
C VAL A 34 5.49 -0.23 -8.07
N LYS A 35 5.49 0.14 -9.36
CA LYS A 35 4.50 -0.37 -10.31
C LYS A 35 4.82 -1.82 -10.64
N LEU A 36 3.81 -2.69 -10.58
CA LEU A 36 3.94 -4.08 -11.00
C LEU A 36 3.92 -4.15 -12.53
N ALA A 37 5.03 -4.58 -13.12
CA ALA A 37 5.21 -4.70 -14.55
C ALA A 37 4.07 -5.53 -15.18
N GLY A 38 3.56 -5.06 -16.33
CA GLY A 38 2.43 -5.71 -17.03
C GLY A 38 1.05 -5.50 -16.38
N THR A 39 0.95 -4.75 -15.26
CA THR A 39 -0.33 -4.50 -14.59
C THR A 39 -0.59 -3.02 -14.34
N ARG A 40 -1.81 -2.70 -13.90
CA ARG A 40 -2.18 -1.37 -13.38
C ARG A 40 -1.97 -1.24 -11.86
N ASN A 41 -1.42 -2.27 -11.22
CA ASN A 41 -1.31 -2.35 -9.77
C ASN A 41 0.02 -1.75 -9.29
N TRP A 42 -0.03 -1.20 -8.10
CA TRP A 42 1.12 -0.60 -7.41
C TRP A 42 1.32 -1.30 -6.08
N LYS A 43 2.58 -1.47 -5.69
CA LYS A 43 3.00 -1.94 -4.37
C LYS A 43 3.55 -0.78 -3.57
N VAL A 44 3.12 -0.65 -2.33
CA VAL A 44 3.55 0.38 -1.37
C VAL A 44 4.30 -0.32 -0.24
N PRO A 45 5.45 0.19 0.21
CA PRO A 45 6.12 -0.35 1.39
C PRO A 45 5.22 -0.20 2.62
N SER A 46 5.02 -1.29 3.37
CA SER A 46 4.04 -1.33 4.45
C SER A 46 4.34 -0.36 5.60
N GLN A 47 5.61 0.05 5.74
CA GLN A 47 6.04 1.08 6.72
C GLN A 47 5.38 2.45 6.54
N PHE A 48 4.78 2.72 5.37
CA PHE A 48 4.04 3.96 5.11
C PHE A 48 2.57 3.91 5.55
N VAL A 49 2.11 2.75 6.05
CA VAL A 49 0.81 2.66 6.73
C VAL A 49 1.03 2.95 8.22
N PRO A 50 0.32 3.95 8.80
CA PRO A 50 0.35 4.19 10.24
C PRO A 50 -0.09 2.93 10.99
N ASP A 51 0.61 2.58 12.07
CA ASP A 51 0.28 1.45 12.94
C ASP A 51 0.17 0.09 12.22
N TYR A 52 0.97 -0.11 11.16
CA TYR A 52 0.96 -1.37 10.40
C TYR A 52 1.37 -2.57 11.27
N ASP A 53 0.39 -3.37 11.68
CA ASP A 53 0.60 -4.68 12.30
C ASP A 53 0.46 -5.79 11.26
N SER A 54 1.57 -6.48 10.95
CA SER A 54 1.65 -7.50 9.92
C SER A 54 0.86 -8.78 10.27
N LYS A 55 0.63 -9.07 11.55
CA LYS A 55 -0.12 -10.25 12.00
C LYS A 55 -1.62 -10.07 11.76
N ARG A 56 -2.13 -8.87 11.98
CA ARG A 56 -3.53 -8.51 11.67
C ARG A 56 -3.85 -8.64 10.18
N MET A 57 -2.88 -8.41 9.31
CA MET A 57 -3.08 -8.47 7.84
C MET A 57 -3.24 -9.89 7.31
N GLN A 58 -2.46 -10.86 7.80
CA GLN A 58 -2.58 -12.27 7.36
C GLN A 58 -3.98 -12.84 7.61
N ILE A 59 -4.67 -12.32 8.63
CA ILE A 59 -6.04 -12.73 8.96
C ILE A 59 -7.04 -12.13 7.96
N LEU A 60 -6.86 -10.88 7.53
CA LEU A 60 -7.81 -10.19 6.62
C LEU A 60 -7.66 -10.61 5.15
N SER A 61 -6.48 -11.08 4.73
CA SER A 61 -6.22 -11.53 3.35
C SER A 61 -6.72 -12.96 3.06
N ASN A 62 -7.14 -13.70 4.09
CA ASN A 62 -7.52 -15.12 4.01
C ASN A 62 -9.05 -15.35 3.93
N PHE A 63 -9.84 -14.31 3.69
CA PHE A 63 -11.30 -14.38 3.55
C PHE A 63 -11.77 -13.94 2.16
#